data_AF-A0A356SF19-F1
#
_entry.id   AF-A0A356SF19-F1
#
_cell.length_a   1.000
_cell.length_b   1.000
_cell.length_c   1.000
_cell.angle_alpha   90.00
_cell.angle_beta   90.00
_cell.angle_gamma   90.00
#
_symmetry.space_group_name_H-M   'P 1'
#
loop_
_entity.id
_entity.type
_entity.pdbx_description
1 polymer ?
#
loop_
_entity_poly.entity_id
_entity_poly.type
_entity_poly.pdbx_seq_one_letter_code
_entity_poly.pdbx_strand_id
1 'polypeptide(L)'
;MQARYKAMQPFMTPEEADQMLRIAEARRVFRTYADEALNEGIGEDLPQRFDAAFNYIQHGIDGHGNSDDVTTASQRTNYFRETYAYADDIEAPGIESFFSHPDLLSVAREVMDRSIVVPAIVYANILTPGQELAIHTDVPEFRGADRKKMPQWLLVTMLHSGLFNDYRVPIATCVSWFGANPGGAFTYYPLGPRAARESMAATHNTALLIDTDSVFHGVERVTPKGLFPTIDKGATLSFEGED
;
A
#
# COMPACT_ATOMS: atom_id res chain seq x y z
N MET A 1 -14.39 12.87 -11.99
CA MET A 1 -15.33 12.27 -11.00
C MET A 1 -14.62 12.32 -9.66
N GLN A 2 -15.30 12.72 -8.60
CA GLN A 2 -14.73 12.75 -7.24
C GLN A 2 -14.73 11.33 -6.68
N ALA A 3 -13.58 10.87 -6.19
CA ALA A 3 -13.48 9.60 -5.49
C ALA A 3 -14.26 9.65 -4.17
N ARG A 4 -14.99 8.57 -3.87
CA ARG A 4 -15.57 8.36 -2.56
C ARG A 4 -14.49 7.75 -1.66
N TYR A 5 -14.42 8.22 -0.43
CA TYR A 5 -13.54 7.66 0.59
C TYR A 5 -14.15 7.91 1.96
N LYS A 6 -13.72 7.14 2.97
CA LYS A 6 -14.14 7.33 4.35
C LYS A 6 -12.97 7.12 5.30
N ALA A 7 -12.70 8.14 6.12
CA ALA A 7 -11.76 8.06 7.23
C ALA A 7 -12.48 7.51 8.48
N MET A 8 -11.79 6.71 9.26
CA MET A 8 -12.30 6.08 10.49
C MET A 8 -11.28 6.30 11.61
N GLN A 9 -11.69 6.97 12.71
CA GLN A 9 -10.78 7.40 13.78
C GLN A 9 -11.49 7.50 15.15
N PRO A 10 -11.16 6.65 16.13
CA PRO A 10 -10.60 5.31 15.95
C PRO A 10 -11.58 4.38 15.23
N PHE A 11 -11.12 3.21 14.78
CA PHE A 11 -12.01 2.22 14.16
C PHE A 11 -12.00 0.84 14.82
N MET A 12 -10.97 0.53 15.61
CA MET A 12 -10.86 -0.67 16.43
C MET A 12 -10.88 -0.34 17.91
N THR A 13 -11.15 -1.32 18.78
CA THR A 13 -10.89 -1.16 20.21
C THR A 13 -9.38 -1.03 20.48
N PRO A 14 -8.96 -0.48 21.63
CA PRO A 14 -7.55 -0.43 21.98
C PRO A 14 -6.87 -1.81 21.95
N GLU A 15 -7.56 -2.85 22.44
CA GLU A 15 -7.02 -4.22 22.47
C GLU A 15 -6.82 -4.81 21.08
N GLU A 16 -7.75 -4.54 20.17
CA GLU A 16 -7.64 -4.93 18.76
C GLU A 16 -6.50 -4.18 18.06
N ALA A 17 -6.35 -2.89 18.33
CA ALA A 17 -5.26 -2.08 17.77
C ALA A 17 -3.88 -2.54 18.28
N ASP A 18 -3.76 -2.90 19.56
CA ASP A 18 -2.55 -3.48 20.14
C ASP A 18 -2.25 -4.86 19.56
N GLN A 19 -3.29 -5.66 19.26
CA GLN A 19 -3.11 -6.96 18.63
C GLN A 19 -2.44 -6.84 17.25
N MET A 20 -2.72 -5.78 16.49
CA MET A 20 -2.09 -5.57 15.19
C MET A 20 -0.57 -5.38 15.27
N LEU A 21 -0.09 -4.72 16.32
CA LEU A 21 1.36 -4.60 16.60
C LEU A 21 1.95 -5.96 16.99
N ARG A 22 1.27 -6.70 17.87
CA ARG A 22 1.71 -8.04 18.29
C ARG A 22 1.79 -9.05 17.15
N ILE A 23 0.90 -8.95 16.16
CA ILE A 23 0.97 -9.79 14.95
C ILE A 23 2.26 -9.49 14.17
N ALA A 24 2.64 -8.23 14.03
CA ALA A 24 3.89 -7.84 13.35
C ALA A 24 5.13 -8.34 14.10
N GLU A 25 5.15 -8.21 15.42
CA GLU A 25 6.22 -8.73 16.27
C GLU A 25 6.33 -10.26 16.18
N ALA A 26 5.20 -10.96 16.19
CA ALA A 26 5.12 -12.42 16.06
C ALA A 26 5.58 -12.91 14.68
N ARG A 27 5.40 -12.11 13.63
CA ARG A 27 5.92 -12.40 12.29
C ARG A 27 7.44 -12.41 12.24
N ARG A 28 8.10 -11.72 13.18
CA ARG A 28 9.56 -11.61 13.39
C ARG A 28 10.34 -10.94 12.27
N VAL A 29 10.18 -11.36 11.02
CA VAL A 29 11.00 -10.91 9.90
C VAL A 29 10.11 -10.40 8.77
N PHE A 30 10.44 -9.22 8.26
CA PHE A 30 9.87 -8.67 7.04
C PHE A 30 10.94 -8.54 5.96
N ARG A 31 10.61 -8.93 4.73
CA ARG A 31 11.48 -8.78 3.56
C ARG A 31 11.18 -7.50 2.78
N THR A 32 12.10 -7.12 1.90
CA THR A 32 11.92 -5.94 1.06
C THR A 32 10.87 -6.14 -0.03
N TYR A 33 10.09 -5.09 -0.31
CA TYR A 33 9.09 -5.05 -1.36
C TYR A 33 9.68 -5.36 -2.75
N ALA A 34 10.93 -4.95 -3.02
CA ALA A 34 11.63 -5.26 -4.27
C ALA A 34 11.94 -6.76 -4.47
N ASP A 35 11.68 -7.61 -3.48
CA ASP A 35 11.74 -9.06 -3.62
C ASP A 35 10.45 -9.67 -4.20
N GLU A 36 9.37 -8.88 -4.37
CA GLU A 36 8.20 -9.34 -5.13
C GLU A 36 8.60 -9.68 -6.58
N ALA A 37 8.04 -10.80 -7.09
CA ALA A 37 8.54 -11.55 -8.24
C ALA A 37 8.85 -10.72 -9.50
N LEU A 38 9.92 -11.11 -10.21
CA LEU A 38 10.17 -10.64 -11.57
C LEU A 38 9.08 -11.17 -12.53
N ASN A 39 8.91 -10.51 -13.66
CA ASN A 39 7.99 -10.98 -14.69
C ASN A 39 8.58 -12.21 -15.39
N GLU A 40 7.75 -13.20 -15.71
CA GLU A 40 8.13 -14.23 -16.69
C GLU A 40 7.47 -13.89 -18.04
N GLY A 41 8.27 -13.87 -19.12
CA GLY A 41 7.78 -13.57 -20.47
C GLY A 41 7.67 -12.07 -20.77
N ILE A 42 6.45 -11.53 -20.85
CA ILE A 42 6.26 -10.14 -21.30
C ILE A 42 6.82 -9.19 -20.23
N GLY A 43 7.86 -8.42 -20.59
CA GLY A 43 8.50 -7.49 -19.67
C GLY A 43 9.36 -8.18 -18.59
N GLU A 44 9.92 -9.35 -18.90
CA GLU A 44 10.82 -10.14 -18.03
C GLU A 44 11.95 -9.30 -17.41
N ASP A 45 12.53 -8.39 -18.19
CA ASP A 45 13.61 -7.49 -17.75
C ASP A 45 13.12 -6.21 -17.04
N LEU A 46 11.81 -6.05 -16.83
CA LEU A 46 11.22 -4.86 -16.22
C LEU A 46 10.77 -5.15 -14.78
N PRO A 47 11.08 -4.26 -13.81
CA PRO A 47 10.46 -4.31 -12.48
C PRO A 47 8.93 -4.24 -12.58
N GLN A 48 8.22 -4.92 -11.67
CA GLN A 48 6.75 -4.99 -11.67
C GLN A 48 6.07 -3.62 -11.74
N ARG A 49 6.65 -2.62 -11.06
CA ARG A 49 6.15 -1.24 -10.96
C ARG A 49 7.18 -0.19 -11.39
N PHE A 50 7.87 -0.43 -12.50
CA PHE A 50 8.85 0.52 -13.04
C PHE A 50 8.23 1.90 -13.34
N ASP A 51 6.94 1.94 -13.66
CA ASP A 51 6.14 3.16 -13.86
C ASP A 51 6.20 4.09 -12.64
N ALA A 52 5.89 3.55 -11.46
CA ALA A 52 5.88 4.29 -10.20
C ALA A 52 7.30 4.69 -9.79
N ALA A 53 8.27 3.78 -9.94
CA ALA A 53 9.66 4.03 -9.58
C ALA A 53 10.27 5.17 -10.41
N PHE A 54 10.11 5.16 -11.73
CA PHE A 54 10.65 6.20 -12.60
C PHE A 54 9.97 7.54 -12.41
N ASN A 55 8.64 7.55 -12.24
CA ASN A 55 7.92 8.77 -11.91
C ASN A 55 8.48 9.40 -10.62
N TYR A 56 8.70 8.59 -9.58
CA TYR A 56 9.25 9.07 -8.32
C TYR A 56 10.69 9.57 -8.41
N ILE A 57 11.57 8.86 -9.14
CA ILE A 57 12.96 9.29 -9.34
C ILE A 57 13.00 10.66 -10.04
N GLN A 58 12.11 10.91 -10.99
CA GLN A 58 12.08 12.17 -11.75
C GLN A 58 11.38 13.31 -11.00
N HIS A 59 10.28 13.01 -10.30
CA HIS A 59 9.35 14.03 -9.83
C HIS A 59 9.24 14.10 -8.30
N GLY A 60 9.84 13.16 -7.56
CA GLY A 60 9.63 13.04 -6.12
C GLY A 60 8.16 12.72 -5.80
N ILE A 61 7.80 12.83 -4.52
CA ILE A 61 6.41 12.60 -4.08
C ILE A 61 5.49 13.82 -4.30
N ASP A 62 6.06 15.02 -4.36
CA ASP A 62 5.32 16.28 -4.51
C ASP A 62 5.20 16.75 -5.96
N GLY A 63 5.84 16.07 -6.90
CA GLY A 63 5.80 16.42 -8.32
C GLY A 63 6.78 17.54 -8.72
N HIS A 64 7.58 18.07 -7.78
CA HIS A 64 8.47 19.20 -8.00
C HIS A 64 9.93 18.79 -8.26
N GLY A 65 10.19 17.49 -8.33
CA GLY A 65 11.52 16.92 -8.54
C GLY A 65 12.01 16.17 -7.31
N ASN A 66 12.91 15.21 -7.54
CA ASN A 66 13.54 14.47 -6.45
C ASN A 66 14.90 15.10 -6.11
N SER A 67 15.11 15.42 -4.83
CA SER A 67 16.39 15.94 -4.34
C SER A 67 17.42 14.86 -4.06
N ASP A 68 16.96 13.62 -3.85
CA ASP A 68 17.84 12.46 -3.65
C ASP A 68 18.45 12.05 -5.01
N ASP A 69 19.70 11.57 -5.00
CA ASP A 69 20.26 10.92 -6.19
C ASP A 69 19.49 9.62 -6.52
N VAL A 70 19.65 9.10 -7.74
CA VAL A 70 18.87 7.95 -8.24
C VAL A 70 18.97 6.73 -7.32
N THR A 71 20.15 6.44 -6.78
CA THR A 71 20.37 5.28 -5.90
C THR A 71 19.62 5.47 -4.60
N THR A 72 19.79 6.64 -3.96
CA THR A 72 19.09 6.99 -2.74
C THR A 72 17.57 6.95 -2.96
N ALA A 73 17.06 7.59 -4.02
CA ALA A 73 15.64 7.61 -4.36
C ALA A 73 15.06 6.19 -4.53
N SER A 74 15.78 5.28 -5.18
CA SER A 74 15.37 3.87 -5.29
C SER A 74 15.18 3.23 -3.91
N GLN A 75 16.15 3.41 -3.00
CA GLN A 75 16.11 2.87 -1.63
C GLN A 75 14.99 3.48 -0.79
N ARG A 76 14.61 4.75 -1.02
CA ARG A 76 13.47 5.40 -0.34
C ARG A 76 12.16 4.65 -0.54
N THR A 77 11.99 4.07 -1.72
CA THR A 77 10.75 3.38 -2.13
C THR A 77 10.78 1.87 -1.87
N ASN A 78 11.85 1.34 -1.27
CA ASN A 78 12.01 -0.08 -0.98
C ASN A 78 11.72 -0.40 0.49
N TYR A 79 10.44 -0.46 0.86
CA TYR A 79 9.96 -0.72 2.23
C TYR A 79 9.80 -2.22 2.53
N PHE A 80 9.50 -2.55 3.77
CA PHE A 80 9.34 -3.93 4.23
C PHE A 80 7.87 -4.34 4.17
N ARG A 81 7.57 -5.52 3.60
CA ARG A 81 6.20 -6.03 3.44
C ARG A 81 6.13 -7.52 3.71
N GLU A 82 5.06 -7.92 4.41
CA GLU A 82 4.67 -9.32 4.54
C GLU A 82 3.17 -9.48 4.32
N THR A 83 2.77 -10.60 3.70
CA THR A 83 1.36 -10.97 3.57
C THR A 83 0.92 -11.68 4.85
N TYR A 84 -0.23 -11.27 5.38
CA TYR A 84 -0.83 -11.87 6.57
C TYR A 84 -2.00 -12.78 6.22
N ALA A 85 -2.74 -12.44 5.17
CA ALA A 85 -3.84 -13.23 4.67
C ALA A 85 -3.98 -13.04 3.15
N TYR A 86 -4.29 -14.12 2.44
CA TYR A 86 -4.62 -14.09 1.01
C TYR A 86 -5.74 -15.09 0.72
N ALA A 87 -6.90 -14.58 0.30
CA ALA A 87 -8.13 -15.34 0.14
C ALA A 87 -8.46 -16.15 1.41
N ASP A 88 -8.49 -17.48 1.32
CA ASP A 88 -8.79 -18.36 2.45
C ASP A 88 -7.53 -18.76 3.25
N ASP A 89 -6.34 -18.32 2.83
CA ASP A 89 -5.07 -18.62 3.50
C ASP A 89 -4.72 -17.55 4.53
N ILE A 90 -4.67 -17.93 5.80
CA ILE A 90 -4.30 -17.07 6.92
C ILE A 90 -2.87 -17.44 7.36
N GLU A 91 -1.90 -16.60 7.00
CA GLU A 91 -0.48 -16.79 7.30
C GLU A 91 -0.10 -16.24 8.68
N ALA A 92 -0.84 -15.25 9.19
CA ALA A 92 -0.55 -14.57 10.45
C ALA A 92 -1.69 -14.80 11.47
N PRO A 93 -1.50 -15.66 12.49
CA PRO A 93 -2.53 -15.93 13.50
C PRO A 93 -2.98 -14.66 14.23
N GLY A 94 -4.30 -14.50 14.38
CA GLY A 94 -4.91 -13.34 15.03
C GLY A 94 -5.35 -12.25 14.06
N ILE A 95 -5.00 -12.32 12.78
CA ILE A 95 -5.43 -11.33 11.77
C ILE A 95 -6.89 -11.49 11.35
N GLU A 96 -7.55 -12.60 11.72
CA GLU A 96 -8.89 -12.96 11.28
C GLU A 96 -9.94 -11.90 11.66
N SER A 97 -9.78 -11.28 12.84
CA SER A 97 -10.66 -10.20 13.31
C SER A 97 -10.54 -8.94 12.46
N PHE A 98 -9.33 -8.59 12.02
CA PHE A 98 -9.08 -7.50 11.08
C PHE A 98 -9.63 -7.85 9.69
N PHE A 99 -9.32 -9.05 9.20
CA PHE A 99 -9.70 -9.54 7.86
C PHE A 99 -11.22 -9.53 7.64
N SER A 100 -11.98 -9.84 8.70
CA SER A 100 -13.44 -9.90 8.67
C SER A 100 -14.14 -8.75 9.42
N HIS A 101 -13.42 -7.67 9.73
CA HIS A 101 -13.93 -6.60 10.59
C HIS A 101 -15.24 -5.99 10.04
N PRO A 102 -16.34 -6.01 10.81
CA PRO A 102 -17.67 -5.66 10.29
C PRO A 102 -17.76 -4.22 9.79
N ASP A 103 -17.10 -3.28 10.46
CA ASP A 103 -17.13 -1.88 10.06
C ASP A 103 -16.33 -1.64 8.77
N LEU A 104 -15.23 -2.36 8.55
CA LEU A 104 -14.47 -2.27 7.30
C LEU A 104 -15.33 -2.76 6.13
N LEU A 105 -16.03 -3.88 6.32
CA LEU A 105 -16.96 -4.41 5.32
C LEU A 105 -18.13 -3.47 5.07
N SER A 106 -18.69 -2.86 6.11
CA SER A 106 -19.78 -1.89 5.98
C SER A 106 -19.33 -0.65 5.20
N VAL A 107 -18.20 -0.07 5.57
CA VAL A 107 -17.63 1.11 4.91
C VAL A 107 -17.23 0.80 3.47
N ALA A 108 -16.68 -0.39 3.20
CA ALA A 108 -16.37 -0.81 1.83
C ALA A 108 -17.61 -0.83 0.93
N ARG A 109 -18.75 -1.33 1.43
CA ARG A 109 -20.02 -1.33 0.69
C ARG A 109 -20.49 0.10 0.38
N GLU A 110 -20.37 1.00 1.34
CA GLU A 110 -20.73 2.42 1.21
C GLU A 110 -19.85 3.14 0.18
N VAL A 111 -18.52 3.05 0.35
CA VAL A 111 -17.53 3.72 -0.50
C VAL A 111 -17.61 3.23 -1.95
N MET A 112 -17.72 1.92 -2.14
CA MET A 112 -17.76 1.32 -3.48
C MET A 112 -19.15 1.29 -4.10
N ASP A 113 -20.20 1.58 -3.35
CA ASP A 113 -21.60 1.45 -3.78
C ASP A 113 -21.90 0.03 -4.30
N ARG A 114 -21.54 -0.97 -3.48
CA ARG A 114 -21.67 -2.40 -3.80
C ARG A 114 -22.23 -3.15 -2.61
N SER A 115 -23.15 -4.08 -2.86
CA SER A 115 -23.78 -4.90 -1.80
C SER A 115 -22.90 -6.06 -1.33
N ILE A 116 -22.06 -6.58 -2.23
CA ILE A 116 -21.18 -7.72 -1.98
C ILE A 116 -19.74 -7.21 -1.89
N VAL A 117 -19.12 -7.47 -0.75
CA VAL A 117 -17.69 -7.26 -0.49
C VAL A 117 -17.16 -8.57 0.07
N VAL A 118 -16.04 -9.02 -0.50
CA VAL A 118 -15.35 -10.24 -0.08
C VAL A 118 -13.96 -9.82 0.39
N PRO A 119 -13.56 -10.09 1.64
CA PRO A 119 -12.18 -9.96 2.07
C PRO A 119 -11.24 -10.69 1.11
N ALA A 120 -10.19 -10.00 0.65
CA ALA A 120 -9.29 -10.54 -0.37
C ALA A 120 -7.89 -10.75 0.18
N ILE A 121 -7.24 -9.70 0.68
CA ILE A 121 -5.82 -9.75 1.06
C ILE A 121 -5.60 -8.81 2.24
N VAL A 122 -4.76 -9.21 3.19
CA VAL A 122 -4.16 -8.30 4.18
C VAL A 122 -2.65 -8.48 4.12
N TYR A 123 -1.94 -7.36 4.00
CA TYR A 123 -0.50 -7.28 4.13
C TYR A 123 -0.14 -6.14 5.07
N ALA A 124 1.00 -6.28 5.75
CA ALA A 124 1.55 -5.23 6.58
C ALA A 124 2.78 -4.63 5.89
N ASN A 125 2.81 -3.30 5.85
CA ASN A 125 3.97 -2.54 5.42
C ASN A 125 4.63 -1.89 6.64
N ILE A 126 5.95 -2.01 6.75
CA ILE A 126 6.74 -1.28 7.73
C ILE A 126 7.70 -0.37 6.97
N LEU A 127 7.56 0.94 7.22
CA LEU A 127 8.43 1.97 6.68
C LEU A 127 9.30 2.51 7.81
N THR A 128 10.63 2.46 7.63
CA THR A 128 11.59 3.07 8.53
C THR A 128 11.76 4.56 8.22
N PRO A 129 12.35 5.37 9.12
CA PRO A 129 12.67 6.76 8.84
C PRO A 129 13.35 6.93 7.48
N GLY A 130 12.93 7.95 6.75
CA GLY A 130 13.43 8.27 5.42
C GLY A 130 12.74 7.54 4.29
N GLN A 131 12.02 6.45 4.53
CA GLN A 131 11.25 5.78 3.49
C GLN A 131 9.98 6.54 3.16
N GLU A 132 9.53 6.41 1.92
CA GLU A 132 8.27 6.97 1.42
C GLU A 132 7.76 6.11 0.26
N LEU A 133 6.48 6.26 -0.10
CA LEU A 133 5.89 5.51 -1.21
C LEU A 133 5.56 6.46 -2.34
N ALA A 134 6.07 6.13 -3.53
CA ALA A 134 5.85 6.88 -4.77
C ALA A 134 4.36 7.18 -5.00
N ILE A 135 4.05 8.29 -5.69
CA ILE A 135 2.68 8.50 -6.17
C ILE A 135 2.38 7.47 -7.26
N HIS A 136 1.33 6.67 -7.04
CA HIS A 136 0.92 5.58 -7.91
C HIS A 136 -0.58 5.30 -7.76
N THR A 137 -1.12 4.47 -8.65
CA THR A 137 -2.32 3.69 -8.36
C THR A 137 -1.93 2.26 -8.02
N ASP A 138 -2.79 1.58 -7.27
CA ASP A 138 -2.62 0.16 -6.98
C ASP A 138 -2.78 -0.70 -8.24
N VAL A 139 -2.45 -1.98 -8.10
CA VAL A 139 -2.54 -2.95 -9.20
C VAL A 139 -3.96 -3.48 -9.29
N PRO A 140 -4.69 -3.17 -10.36
CA PRO A 140 -6.07 -3.60 -10.53
C PRO A 140 -6.15 -5.09 -10.89
N GLU A 141 -7.31 -5.68 -10.64
CA GLU A 141 -7.67 -7.02 -11.13
C GLU A 141 -8.78 -6.97 -12.17
N PHE A 142 -8.73 -7.91 -13.11
CA PHE A 142 -9.75 -8.12 -14.13
C PHE A 142 -10.14 -9.60 -14.17
N ARG A 143 -11.32 -9.90 -14.70
CA ARG A 143 -11.77 -11.29 -14.90
C ARG A 143 -10.78 -12.04 -15.80
N GLY A 144 -9.99 -12.94 -15.19
CA GLY A 144 -8.98 -13.75 -15.87
C GLY A 144 -7.59 -13.12 -15.94
N ALA A 145 -7.38 -11.91 -15.42
CA ALA A 145 -6.09 -11.22 -15.40
C ALA A 145 -5.83 -10.58 -14.03
N ASP A 146 -4.81 -11.07 -13.34
CA ASP A 146 -4.42 -10.66 -12.00
C ASP A 146 -2.88 -10.67 -11.88
N ARG A 147 -2.36 -10.16 -10.77
CA ARG A 147 -0.91 -10.04 -10.54
C ARG A 147 -0.15 -11.38 -10.47
N LYS A 148 -0.85 -12.53 -10.39
CA LYS A 148 -0.24 -13.86 -10.46
C LYS A 148 -0.09 -14.36 -11.89
N LYS A 149 -0.79 -13.75 -12.85
CA LYS A 149 -0.83 -14.17 -14.26
C LYS A 149 -0.23 -13.17 -15.22
N MET A 150 -0.18 -11.89 -14.84
CA MET A 150 0.26 -10.81 -15.71
C MET A 150 1.16 -9.82 -14.96
N PRO A 151 2.10 -9.17 -15.68
CA PRO A 151 2.89 -8.08 -15.13
C PRO A 151 2.03 -6.96 -14.54
N GLN A 152 2.40 -6.46 -13.37
CA GLN A 152 1.63 -5.42 -12.68
C GLN A 152 1.53 -4.13 -13.51
N TRP A 153 2.62 -3.69 -14.14
CA TRP A 153 2.62 -2.50 -15.03
C TRP A 153 1.62 -2.62 -16.19
N LEU A 154 1.39 -3.85 -16.69
CA LEU A 154 0.45 -4.09 -17.78
C LEU A 154 -0.98 -3.95 -17.27
N LEU A 155 -1.29 -4.50 -16.08
CA LEU A 155 -2.60 -4.35 -15.44
C LEU A 155 -2.94 -2.87 -15.16
N VAL A 156 -1.96 -2.09 -14.68
CA VAL A 156 -2.09 -0.65 -14.49
C VAL A 156 -2.36 0.06 -15.83
N THR A 157 -1.62 -0.29 -16.88
CA THR A 157 -1.84 0.23 -18.23
C THR A 157 -3.25 -0.11 -18.76
N MET A 158 -3.70 -1.35 -18.55
CA MET A 158 -5.04 -1.80 -18.93
C MET A 158 -6.12 -0.94 -18.25
N LEU A 159 -6.00 -0.67 -16.95
CA LEU A 159 -6.95 0.19 -16.24
C LEU A 159 -6.97 1.61 -16.78
N HIS A 160 -5.80 2.27 -16.87
CA HIS A 160 -5.72 3.66 -17.31
C HIS A 160 -6.09 3.85 -18.78
N SER A 161 -6.05 2.80 -19.60
CA SER A 161 -6.56 2.83 -20.98
C SER A 161 -8.08 2.94 -21.06
N GLY A 162 -8.81 2.50 -20.04
CA GLY A 162 -10.27 2.38 -20.02
C GLY A 162 -10.85 1.30 -20.95
N LEU A 163 -10.01 0.60 -21.72
CA LEU A 163 -10.45 -0.39 -22.72
C LEU A 163 -11.03 -1.67 -22.10
N PHE A 164 -10.71 -1.93 -20.82
CA PHE A 164 -11.05 -3.17 -20.12
C PHE A 164 -12.04 -2.97 -18.96
N ASN A 165 -12.71 -1.82 -18.88
CA ASN A 165 -13.60 -1.47 -17.78
C ASN A 165 -14.69 -2.52 -17.50
N ASP A 166 -15.25 -3.14 -18.55
CA ASP A 166 -16.28 -4.17 -18.43
C ASP A 166 -15.80 -5.47 -17.75
N TYR A 167 -14.48 -5.67 -17.72
CA TYR A 167 -13.84 -6.83 -17.10
C TYR A 167 -13.23 -6.52 -15.73
N ARG A 168 -13.21 -5.25 -15.31
CA ARG A 168 -12.61 -4.83 -14.03
C ARG A 168 -13.32 -5.52 -12.86
N VAL A 169 -12.53 -6.02 -11.92
CA VAL A 169 -12.99 -6.41 -10.58
C VAL A 169 -12.73 -5.20 -9.65
N PRO A 170 -13.75 -4.49 -9.16
CA PRO A 170 -13.53 -3.34 -8.30
C PRO A 170 -12.95 -3.74 -6.94
N ILE A 171 -11.88 -3.05 -6.53
CA ILE A 171 -11.21 -3.27 -5.25
C ILE A 171 -11.42 -2.05 -4.35
N ALA A 172 -11.81 -2.31 -3.10
CA ALA A 172 -11.82 -1.32 -2.04
C ALA A 172 -10.63 -1.59 -1.13
N THR A 173 -9.81 -0.57 -0.89
CA THR A 173 -8.60 -0.71 -0.09
C THR A 173 -8.75 0.07 1.19
N CYS A 174 -8.53 -0.61 2.31
CA CYS A 174 -8.39 0.02 3.62
C CYS A 174 -6.89 0.16 3.92
N VAL A 175 -6.43 1.39 4.08
CA VAL A 175 -5.10 1.68 4.62
C VAL A 175 -5.27 2.09 6.08
N SER A 176 -4.67 1.34 7.00
CA SER A 176 -4.79 1.56 8.44
C SER A 176 -3.44 1.65 9.13
N TRP A 177 -3.33 2.47 10.17
CA TRP A 177 -2.07 2.72 10.89
C TRP A 177 -2.15 2.27 12.34
N PHE A 178 -1.09 1.59 12.77
CA PHE A 178 -0.88 1.16 14.16
C PHE A 178 0.52 1.64 14.60
N GLY A 179 0.74 1.76 15.91
CA GLY A 179 1.94 2.38 16.48
C GLY A 179 1.99 3.91 16.42
N ALA A 180 3.13 4.47 16.86
CA ALA A 180 3.40 5.90 16.86
C ALA A 180 4.24 6.28 15.64
N ASN A 181 3.61 6.86 14.62
CA ASN A 181 4.25 7.11 13.32
C ASN A 181 4.53 8.61 13.12
N PRO A 182 5.77 9.08 13.33
CA PRO A 182 6.16 10.44 12.96
C PRO A 182 6.33 10.55 11.43
N GLY A 183 5.49 11.34 10.77
CA GLY A 183 5.47 11.42 9.30
C GLY A 183 4.65 10.28 8.67
N GLY A 184 4.94 9.89 7.44
CA GLY A 184 4.25 8.73 6.84
C GLY A 184 2.80 8.98 6.43
N ALA A 185 2.39 10.25 6.28
CA ALA A 185 1.01 10.59 5.96
C ALA A 185 0.58 9.98 4.60
N PHE A 186 -0.67 9.52 4.53
CA PHE A 186 -1.26 9.06 3.28
C PHE A 186 -1.65 10.27 2.44
N THR A 187 -0.97 10.46 1.31
CA THR A 187 -1.29 11.53 0.37
C THR A 187 -2.04 10.96 -0.83
N TYR A 188 -3.08 11.64 -1.28
CA TYR A 188 -3.97 11.12 -2.32
C TYR A 188 -4.68 12.23 -3.09
N TYR A 189 -5.17 11.90 -4.28
CA TYR A 189 -5.74 12.84 -5.24
C TYR A 189 -7.22 12.49 -5.53
N PRO A 190 -8.16 12.79 -4.60
CA PRO A 190 -9.55 12.36 -4.74
C PRO A 190 -10.31 13.07 -5.87
N LEU A 191 -9.80 14.22 -6.33
CA LEU A 191 -10.33 14.97 -7.47
C LEU A 191 -9.55 14.72 -8.77
N GLY A 192 -8.64 13.73 -8.76
CA GLY A 192 -7.81 13.33 -9.90
C GLY A 192 -6.40 13.92 -9.87
N PRO A 193 -5.48 13.40 -10.71
CA PRO A 193 -4.03 13.63 -10.61
C PRO A 193 -3.58 15.07 -10.91
N ARG A 194 -4.46 15.91 -11.45
CA ARG A 194 -4.19 17.32 -11.75
C ARG A 194 -4.78 18.27 -10.70
N ALA A 195 -5.50 17.75 -9.73
CA ALA A 195 -6.08 18.53 -8.64
C ALA A 195 -5.09 18.66 -7.48
N ALA A 196 -5.44 19.48 -6.49
CA ALA A 196 -4.68 19.55 -5.24
C ALA A 196 -4.70 18.18 -4.55
N ARG A 197 -3.55 17.78 -4.02
CA ARG A 197 -3.43 16.60 -3.17
C ARG A 197 -4.08 16.86 -1.81
N GLU A 198 -4.72 15.84 -1.27
CA GLU A 198 -5.11 15.76 0.13
C GLU A 198 -4.09 14.90 0.89
N SER A 199 -4.08 15.00 2.21
CA SER A 199 -3.18 14.23 3.07
C SER A 199 -3.87 13.87 4.39
N MET A 200 -3.67 12.65 4.85
CA MET A 200 -4.16 12.15 6.13
C MET A 200 -3.00 11.62 6.96
N ALA A 201 -2.85 12.13 8.19
CA ALA A 201 -1.79 11.71 9.09
C ALA A 201 -1.89 10.22 9.44
N ALA A 202 -0.74 9.55 9.56
CA ALA A 202 -0.59 8.15 9.96
C ALA A 202 -0.80 7.95 11.47
N THR A 203 -1.93 8.40 12.00
CA THR A 203 -2.23 8.36 13.44
C THR A 203 -2.61 6.94 13.87
N HIS A 204 -2.18 6.54 15.07
CA HIS A 204 -2.52 5.25 15.66
C HIS A 204 -4.03 4.96 15.63
N ASN A 205 -4.40 3.73 15.27
CA ASN A 205 -5.78 3.25 15.21
C ASN A 205 -6.66 4.13 14.31
N THR A 206 -6.13 4.53 13.16
CA THR A 206 -6.90 5.23 12.12
C THR A 206 -6.89 4.44 10.83
N ALA A 207 -7.91 4.64 10.00
CA ALA A 207 -8.01 4.02 8.68
C ALA A 207 -8.62 4.97 7.64
N LEU A 208 -8.25 4.76 6.38
CA LEU A 208 -8.91 5.34 5.21
C LEU A 208 -9.32 4.22 4.27
N LEU A 209 -10.59 4.21 3.87
CA LEU A 209 -11.10 3.28 2.87
C LEU A 209 -11.39 4.01 1.56
N ILE A 210 -10.78 3.56 0.46
CA ILE A 210 -10.82 4.21 -0.87
C ILE A 210 -10.54 3.20 -2.01
N ASP A 211 -10.96 3.49 -3.24
CA ASP A 211 -10.56 2.75 -4.45
C ASP A 211 -9.14 3.19 -4.89
N THR A 212 -8.11 2.54 -4.36
CA THR A 212 -6.70 2.85 -4.64
C THR A 212 -6.24 2.46 -6.04
N ASP A 213 -6.97 1.60 -6.75
CA ASP A 213 -6.69 1.33 -8.17
C ASP A 213 -6.96 2.57 -9.01
N SER A 214 -7.98 3.35 -8.65
CA SER A 214 -8.44 4.50 -9.46
C SER A 214 -7.94 5.84 -8.93
N VAL A 215 -7.54 5.90 -7.66
CA VAL A 215 -7.07 7.12 -7.00
C VAL A 215 -5.56 7.11 -6.90
N PHE A 216 -4.91 8.11 -7.51
CA PHE A 216 -3.47 8.31 -7.28
C PHE A 216 -3.21 8.63 -5.82
N HIS A 217 -2.23 7.94 -5.24
CA HIS A 217 -1.87 8.06 -3.84
C HIS A 217 -0.42 7.65 -3.59
N GLY A 218 0.08 7.96 -2.40
CA GLY A 218 1.40 7.58 -1.93
C GLY A 218 1.50 7.78 -0.43
N VAL A 219 2.71 7.61 0.10
CA VAL A 219 3.00 7.75 1.53
C VAL A 219 4.12 8.76 1.66
N GLU A 220 3.86 9.85 2.37
CA GLU A 220 4.85 10.89 2.66
C GLU A 220 6.01 10.33 3.49
N ARG A 221 7.15 11.02 3.46
CA ARG A 221 8.35 10.55 4.14
C ARG A 221 8.14 10.32 5.63
N VAL A 222 8.59 9.15 6.10
CA VAL A 222 8.68 8.85 7.53
C VAL A 222 9.85 9.63 8.15
N THR A 223 9.63 10.17 9.34
CA THR A 223 10.56 11.08 10.05
C THR A 223 11.04 10.45 11.37
N PRO A 224 12.04 11.03 12.10
CA PRO A 224 12.87 12.17 11.73
C PRO A 224 13.68 11.90 10.46
N LYS A 225 14.04 12.96 9.74
CA LYS A 225 15.05 12.85 8.69
C LYS A 225 16.41 12.67 9.38
N GLY A 226 16.94 11.44 9.40
CA GLY A 226 18.18 11.08 10.09
C GLY A 226 19.16 10.34 9.18
N LEU A 227 20.15 9.68 9.77
CA LEU A 227 21.01 8.74 9.07
C LEU A 227 20.16 7.50 8.76
N PHE A 228 19.88 7.28 7.49
CA PHE A 228 19.01 6.20 7.05
C PHE A 228 19.87 4.99 6.70
N PRO A 229 19.50 3.79 7.17
CA PRO A 229 20.17 2.58 6.69
C PRO A 229 19.95 2.44 5.18
N THR A 230 20.96 1.92 4.49
CA THR A 230 20.81 1.47 3.11
C THR A 230 19.85 0.28 3.08
N ILE A 231 18.76 0.39 2.31
CA ILE A 231 17.76 -0.67 2.18
C ILE A 231 17.75 -1.16 0.72
N ASP A 232 18.74 -1.99 0.42
CA ASP A 232 18.86 -2.64 -0.89
C ASP A 232 17.97 -3.90 -0.95
N LYS A 233 17.83 -4.45 -2.17
CA LYS A 233 17.14 -5.72 -2.39
C LYS A 233 17.75 -6.83 -1.51
N GLY A 234 16.91 -7.62 -0.86
CA GLY A 234 17.32 -8.69 0.05
C GLY A 234 17.62 -8.24 1.48
N ALA A 235 17.48 -6.95 1.79
CA ALA A 235 17.47 -6.50 3.18
C ALA A 235 16.28 -7.09 3.94
N THR A 236 16.43 -7.24 5.26
CA THR A 236 15.35 -7.73 6.14
C THR A 236 15.23 -6.82 7.35
N LEU A 237 14.01 -6.71 7.86
CA LEU A 237 13.70 -6.05 9.13
C LEU A 237 13.27 -7.11 10.13
N SER A 238 14.01 -7.22 11.24
CA SER A 238 13.78 -8.22 12.28
C SER A 238 13.37 -7.58 13.61
N PHE A 239 12.41 -8.19 14.29
CA PHE A 239 12.04 -7.85 15.66
C PHE A 239 12.83 -8.71 16.66
N GLU A 240 13.77 -8.08 17.36
CA GLU A 240 14.66 -8.72 18.33
C GLU A 240 14.10 -8.79 19.76
N GLY A 241 12.97 -8.12 20.04
CA GLY A 241 12.34 -8.04 21.36
C GLY A 241 12.40 -6.64 21.97
N GLU A 242 11.76 -6.48 23.14
CA GLU A 242 11.92 -5.32 24.00
C GLU A 242 13.11 -5.59 24.93
N ASP A 243 14.23 -4.89 24.73
CA ASP A 243 15.36 -4.90 25.67
C ASP A 243 14.99 -4.28 27.04
#